data_AF-A0A7V4KDI4-F1
#
_entry.id   AF-A0A7V4KDI4-F1
#
_cell.length_a   1.000
_cell.length_b   1.000
_cell.length_c   1.000
_cell.angle_alpha   90.00
_cell.angle_beta   90.00
_cell.angle_gamma   90.00
#
_symmetry.space_group_name_H-M   'P 1'
#
loop_
_entity.id
_entity.type
_entity.pdbx_description
1 polymer ?
#
loop_
_entity_poly.entity_id
_entity_poly.type
_entity_poly.pdbx_seq_one_letter_code
_entity_poly.pdbx_strand_id
1 'polypeptide(L)'
;VEKVIMNFPIPWDKKSHERRRVIVPEFFETLSNVLVDGGTFELATDVEWYAKQTMETAKEMGFEIVEFLENPDREIKTRYEQKWIKYGRNIYSLVIRKVKHTEIERLIGGRHEMPHARSVVVEEKIPLLHNKVFKEGKKVVVVKGVYKSTANDAYLIKVISTDDEFQQHYYLVAYPEEPGSREWIIKLDSASNPYRTPAVKWSVSVLADFLSSEEEQGK
;
A
#
# COMPACT_ATOMS: atom_id res chain seq x y z
N VAL A 1 -9.76 11.85 -10.84
CA VAL A 1 -8.74 12.49 -11.71
C VAL A 1 -9.17 12.34 -13.15
N GLU A 2 -9.11 13.38 -13.98
CA GLU A 2 -9.57 13.31 -15.39
C GLU A 2 -8.48 12.80 -16.34
N LYS A 3 -7.23 13.18 -16.10
CA LYS A 3 -6.09 12.87 -16.97
C LYS A 3 -4.83 12.56 -16.17
N VAL A 4 -4.11 11.53 -16.59
CA VAL A 4 -2.76 11.19 -16.10
C VAL A 4 -1.81 11.20 -17.29
N ILE A 5 -0.68 11.91 -17.18
CA ILE A 5 0.31 12.05 -18.25
C ILE A 5 1.64 11.48 -17.78
N MET A 6 2.25 10.61 -18.59
CA MET A 6 3.57 10.03 -18.36
C MET A 6 4.49 10.34 -19.56
N ASN A 7 5.58 11.05 -19.29
CA ASN A 7 6.54 11.47 -20.31
C ASN A 7 7.86 10.71 -20.13
N PHE A 8 8.25 9.94 -21.15
CA PHE A 8 9.54 9.27 -21.31
C PHE A 8 9.97 8.43 -20.08
N PRO A 9 9.15 7.48 -19.62
CA PRO A 9 9.55 6.55 -18.57
C PRO A 9 10.72 5.67 -19.03
N ILE A 10 11.58 5.27 -18.11
CA ILE A 10 12.70 4.36 -18.42
C ILE A 10 12.11 2.99 -18.81
N PRO A 11 12.40 2.48 -20.02
CA PRO A 11 11.73 1.30 -20.55
C PRO A 11 12.23 -0.01 -19.94
N TRP A 12 13.44 -0.03 -19.36
CA TRP A 12 14.09 -1.23 -18.82
C TRP A 12 14.08 -2.40 -19.82
N ASP A 13 14.91 -2.27 -20.84
CA ASP A 13 15.08 -3.16 -21.99
C ASP A 13 15.41 -4.63 -21.63
N LYS A 14 16.23 -4.85 -20.60
CA LYS A 14 16.62 -6.21 -20.19
C LYS A 14 15.47 -6.92 -19.48
N LYS A 15 15.22 -8.19 -19.82
CA LYS A 15 14.22 -9.06 -19.14
C LYS A 15 14.40 -9.09 -17.62
N SER A 16 15.65 -9.10 -17.14
CA SER A 16 15.96 -9.06 -15.70
C SER A 16 15.46 -7.79 -14.98
N HIS A 17 15.09 -6.75 -15.72
CA HIS A 17 14.63 -5.46 -15.19
C HIS A 17 13.13 -5.24 -15.38
N GLU A 18 12.39 -6.21 -15.88
CA GLU A 18 10.96 -6.05 -16.18
C GLU A 18 10.15 -5.58 -14.95
N ARG A 19 10.48 -6.08 -13.75
CA ARG A 19 9.87 -5.65 -12.47
C ARG A 19 10.11 -4.18 -12.11
N ARG A 20 10.99 -3.47 -12.82
CA ARG A 20 11.26 -2.04 -12.62
C ARG A 20 10.47 -1.15 -13.56
N ARG A 21 9.78 -1.72 -14.55
CA ARG A 21 8.91 -0.96 -15.47
C ARG A 21 7.72 -0.44 -14.70
N VAL A 22 7.29 0.77 -15.03
CA VAL A 22 6.05 1.34 -14.49
C VAL A 22 4.83 0.70 -15.15
N ILE A 23 4.93 0.39 -16.44
CA ILE A 23 3.87 -0.27 -17.21
C ILE A 23 3.86 -1.77 -16.88
N VAL A 24 2.99 -2.13 -15.94
CA VAL A 24 2.65 -3.48 -15.48
C VAL A 24 1.14 -3.54 -15.22
N PRO A 25 0.50 -4.72 -15.16
CA PRO A 25 -0.94 -4.83 -14.88
C PRO A 25 -1.40 -4.03 -13.64
N GLU A 26 -0.64 -4.11 -12.54
CA GLU A 26 -0.90 -3.45 -11.26
C GLU A 26 -0.96 -1.90 -11.38
N PHE A 27 -0.23 -1.34 -12.35
CA PHE A 27 -0.28 0.09 -12.65
C PHE A 27 -1.63 0.49 -13.26
N PHE A 28 -2.15 -0.29 -14.22
CA PHE A 28 -3.45 -0.03 -14.85
C PHE A 28 -4.61 -0.26 -13.89
N GLU A 29 -4.46 -1.24 -13.03
CA GLU A 29 -5.27 -1.47 -11.85
C GLU A 29 -5.38 -0.16 -11.02
N THR A 30 -4.24 0.36 -10.57
CA THR A 30 -4.18 1.61 -9.78
C THR A 30 -4.80 2.77 -10.56
N LEU A 31 -4.47 2.88 -11.84
CA LEU A 31 -4.97 3.91 -12.75
C LEU A 31 -6.50 3.88 -12.86
N SER A 32 -7.12 2.69 -12.93
CA SER A 32 -8.58 2.50 -12.99
C SER A 32 -9.29 3.01 -11.73
N ASN A 33 -8.62 2.97 -10.58
CA ASN A 33 -9.17 3.51 -9.33
C ASN A 33 -8.95 5.02 -9.14
N VAL A 34 -7.99 5.61 -9.85
CA VAL A 34 -7.65 7.04 -9.73
C VAL A 34 -8.38 7.88 -10.77
N LEU A 35 -8.51 7.35 -12.00
CA LEU A 35 -9.22 8.01 -13.08
C LEU A 35 -10.74 7.95 -12.86
N VAL A 36 -11.41 9.06 -13.14
CA VAL A 36 -12.87 9.07 -13.34
C VAL A 36 -13.23 8.25 -14.57
N ASP A 37 -14.47 7.80 -14.68
CA ASP A 37 -14.93 7.10 -15.88
C ASP A 37 -14.82 8.01 -17.11
N GLY A 38 -14.28 7.47 -18.21
CA GLY A 38 -13.93 8.25 -19.40
C GLY A 38 -12.62 9.05 -19.28
N GLY A 39 -11.96 9.06 -18.12
CA GLY A 39 -10.65 9.70 -17.95
C GLY A 39 -9.55 9.04 -18.77
N THR A 40 -8.47 9.78 -19.05
CA THR A 40 -7.41 9.33 -19.96
C THR A 40 -6.05 9.16 -19.30
N PHE A 41 -5.29 8.21 -19.83
CA PHE A 41 -3.86 8.06 -19.60
C PHE A 41 -3.11 8.31 -20.90
N GLU A 42 -2.17 9.26 -20.85
CA GLU A 42 -1.37 9.68 -21.99
C GLU A 42 0.10 9.31 -21.76
N LEU A 43 0.67 8.50 -22.65
CA LEU A 43 2.08 8.14 -22.64
C LEU A 43 2.78 8.78 -23.83
N ALA A 44 3.92 9.43 -23.57
CA ALA A 44 4.89 9.79 -24.58
C ALA A 44 6.21 9.03 -24.34
N THR A 45 6.80 8.45 -25.39
CA THR A 45 8.06 7.69 -25.29
C THR A 45 8.84 7.72 -26.62
N ASP A 46 10.17 7.61 -26.59
CA ASP A 46 11.01 7.42 -27.78
C ASP A 46 11.21 5.93 -28.14
N VAL A 47 10.49 5.03 -27.46
CA VAL A 47 10.69 3.57 -27.54
C VAL A 47 9.42 2.88 -28.02
N GLU A 48 9.42 2.47 -29.30
CA GLU A 48 8.23 1.91 -29.98
C GLU A 48 7.66 0.67 -29.27
N TRP A 49 8.51 -0.30 -28.95
CA TRP A 49 8.08 -1.54 -28.32
C TRP A 49 7.46 -1.30 -26.94
N TYR A 50 7.90 -0.25 -26.23
CA TYR A 50 7.35 0.11 -24.93
C TYR A 50 5.96 0.71 -25.06
N ALA A 51 5.72 1.53 -26.10
CA ALA A 51 4.39 2.02 -26.42
C ALA A 51 3.44 0.87 -26.81
N LYS A 52 3.91 -0.08 -27.64
CA LYS A 52 3.15 -1.27 -28.03
C LYS A 52 2.82 -2.17 -26.82
N GLN A 53 3.78 -2.44 -25.95
CA GLN A 53 3.55 -3.16 -24.69
C GLN A 53 2.48 -2.46 -23.84
N THR A 54 2.56 -1.12 -23.74
CA THR A 54 1.56 -0.33 -22.99
C THR A 54 0.17 -0.50 -23.58
N MET A 55 0.02 -0.49 -24.91
CA MET A 55 -1.26 -0.73 -25.58
C MET A 55 -1.82 -2.12 -25.30
N GLU A 56 -0.98 -3.15 -25.36
CA GLU A 56 -1.36 -4.54 -25.12
C GLU A 56 -1.85 -4.72 -23.69
N THR A 57 -1.05 -4.31 -22.69
CA THR A 57 -1.42 -4.40 -21.28
C THR A 57 -2.68 -3.56 -20.97
N ALA A 58 -2.82 -2.37 -21.55
CA ALA A 58 -4.01 -1.54 -21.36
C ALA A 58 -5.29 -2.25 -21.82
N LYS A 59 -5.26 -2.91 -22.99
CA LYS A 59 -6.40 -3.67 -23.52
C LYS A 59 -6.76 -4.84 -22.62
N GLU A 60 -5.78 -5.61 -22.16
CA GLU A 60 -5.98 -6.72 -21.23
C GLU A 60 -6.63 -6.27 -19.93
N MET A 61 -6.27 -5.07 -19.45
CA MET A 61 -6.81 -4.46 -18.23
C MET A 61 -8.14 -3.71 -18.44
N GLY A 62 -8.75 -3.81 -19.61
CA GLY A 62 -10.08 -3.26 -19.89
C GLY A 62 -10.11 -1.76 -20.20
N PHE A 63 -9.01 -1.21 -20.71
CA PHE A 63 -8.97 0.15 -21.24
C PHE A 63 -9.10 0.16 -22.77
N GLU A 64 -9.55 1.29 -23.31
CA GLU A 64 -9.69 1.51 -24.75
C GLU A 64 -8.51 2.35 -25.28
N ILE A 65 -7.94 1.97 -26.43
CA ILE A 65 -6.94 2.79 -27.12
C ILE A 65 -7.68 3.83 -27.96
N VAL A 66 -7.50 5.11 -27.62
CA VAL A 66 -8.11 6.22 -28.34
C VAL A 66 -7.27 6.63 -29.52
N GLU A 67 -5.96 6.73 -29.31
CA GLU A 67 -5.04 7.28 -30.29
C GLU A 67 -3.64 6.71 -30.08
N PHE A 68 -2.95 6.40 -31.19
CA PHE A 68 -1.54 6.06 -31.22
C PHE A 68 -0.89 6.76 -32.41
N LEU A 69 0.02 7.68 -32.15
CA LEU A 69 0.66 8.52 -33.15
C LEU A 69 2.18 8.38 -33.08
N GLU A 70 2.80 8.27 -34.25
CA GLU A 70 4.23 8.44 -34.44
C GLU A 70 4.52 9.90 -34.83
N ASN A 71 5.51 10.49 -34.18
CA ASN A 71 5.93 11.88 -34.32
C ASN A 71 4.77 12.89 -34.20
N PRO A 72 3.99 12.85 -33.10
CA PRO A 72 2.88 13.76 -32.88
C PRO A 72 3.36 15.21 -32.77
N ASP A 73 2.59 16.15 -33.32
CA ASP A 73 2.84 17.56 -33.05
C ASP A 73 2.22 17.98 -31.71
N ARG A 74 2.98 17.77 -30.64
CA ARG A 74 2.57 18.13 -29.28
C ARG A 74 2.82 19.60 -29.01
N GLU A 75 1.81 20.30 -28.50
CA GLU A 75 1.91 21.72 -28.15
C GLU A 75 3.00 21.98 -27.10
N ILE A 76 3.03 21.17 -26.05
CA ILE A 76 4.02 21.26 -24.97
C ILE A 76 5.01 20.10 -25.11
N LYS A 77 6.26 20.44 -25.47
CA LYS A 77 7.35 19.48 -25.61
C LYS A 77 8.30 19.54 -24.41
N THR A 78 8.71 18.39 -23.89
CA THR A 78 9.71 18.35 -22.80
C THR A 78 11.11 18.69 -23.31
N ARG A 79 12.05 19.07 -22.41
CA ARG A 79 13.47 19.24 -22.79
C ARG A 79 14.06 17.97 -23.42
N TYR A 80 13.64 16.80 -22.93
CA TYR A 80 14.09 15.50 -23.40
C TYR A 80 13.57 15.19 -24.82
N GLU A 81 12.30 15.47 -25.06
CA GLU A 81 11.66 15.34 -26.37
C GLU A 81 12.29 16.26 -27.42
N GLN A 82 12.51 17.54 -27.10
CA GLN A 82 13.20 18.46 -28.01
C GLN A 82 14.61 17.98 -28.36
N LYS A 83 15.32 17.39 -27.39
CA LYS A 83 16.63 16.79 -27.60
C LYS A 83 16.53 15.61 -28.58
N TRP A 84 15.56 14.71 -28.41
CA TRP A 84 15.40 13.55 -29.29
C TRP A 84 14.96 13.87 -30.70
N ILE A 85 14.07 14.85 -30.86
CA ILE A 85 13.67 15.37 -32.17
C ILE A 85 14.90 15.90 -32.91
N LYS A 86 15.80 16.64 -32.22
CA LYS A 86 17.07 17.10 -32.82
C LYS A 86 18.00 15.96 -33.23
N TYR A 87 17.94 14.81 -32.57
CA TYR A 87 18.69 13.60 -32.94
C TYR A 87 17.98 12.75 -33.98
N GLY A 88 16.83 13.19 -34.52
CA GLY A 88 16.05 12.44 -35.51
C GLY A 88 15.44 11.15 -34.96
N ARG A 89 15.21 11.07 -33.64
CA ARG A 89 14.49 9.93 -33.05
C ARG A 89 12.98 10.10 -33.18
N ASN A 90 12.30 8.99 -33.41
CA ASN A 90 10.84 8.96 -33.39
C ASN A 90 10.31 9.11 -31.96
N ILE A 91 9.19 9.81 -31.84
CA ILE A 91 8.43 9.96 -30.61
C ILE A 91 7.08 9.29 -30.82
N TYR A 92 6.67 8.44 -29.88
CA TYR A 92 5.37 7.77 -29.90
C TYR A 92 4.49 8.37 -28.82
N SER A 93 3.28 8.77 -29.19
CA SER A 93 2.23 9.20 -28.25
C SER A 93 1.09 8.20 -28.28
N LEU A 94 0.57 7.90 -27.10
CA LEU A 94 -0.50 6.95 -26.87
C LEU A 94 -1.51 7.57 -25.92
N VAL A 95 -2.78 7.60 -26.32
CA VAL A 95 -3.91 8.03 -25.50
C VAL A 95 -4.79 6.82 -25.23
N ILE A 96 -4.98 6.51 -23.96
CA ILE A 96 -5.77 5.39 -23.46
C ILE A 96 -6.92 5.94 -22.62
N ARG A 97 -8.11 5.36 -22.72
CA ARG A 97 -9.31 5.79 -21.98
C ARG A 97 -9.81 4.69 -21.05
N LYS A 98 -10.20 5.08 -19.84
CA LYS A 98 -10.88 4.20 -18.89
C LYS A 98 -12.32 3.98 -19.34
N VAL A 99 -12.64 2.75 -19.75
CA VAL A 99 -14.00 2.33 -20.13
C VAL A 99 -14.64 1.39 -19.12
N LYS A 100 -13.84 0.73 -18.28
CA LYS A 100 -14.30 -0.16 -17.22
C LYS A 100 -13.59 0.18 -15.90
N HIS A 101 -14.36 0.21 -14.82
CA HIS A 101 -13.79 0.31 -13.48
C HIS A 101 -13.42 -1.08 -12.96
N THR A 102 -12.23 -1.18 -12.37
CA THR A 102 -11.73 -2.37 -11.69
C THR A 102 -11.60 -2.02 -10.22
N GLU A 103 -12.35 -2.68 -9.34
CA GLU A 103 -12.15 -2.55 -7.90
C GLU A 103 -10.86 -3.23 -7.49
N ILE A 104 -10.11 -2.57 -6.62
CA ILE A 104 -8.86 -3.10 -6.05
C ILE A 104 -8.92 -2.94 -4.56
N GLU A 105 -8.58 -4.01 -3.86
CA GLU A 105 -8.33 -3.94 -2.44
C GLU A 105 -7.01 -3.21 -2.20
N ARG A 106 -7.10 -1.96 -1.76
CA ARG A 106 -5.93 -1.16 -1.42
C ARG A 106 -5.43 -1.54 -0.04
N LEU A 107 -4.12 -1.84 0.06
CA LEU A 107 -3.41 -1.95 1.34
C LEU A 107 -3.63 -0.71 2.22
N ILE A 108 -3.66 0.46 1.59
CA ILE A 108 -3.83 1.76 2.21
C ILE A 108 -4.99 2.47 1.51
N GLY A 109 -6.11 2.63 2.18
CA GLY A 109 -7.26 3.35 1.63
C GLY A 109 -8.55 2.55 1.74
N GLY A 110 -9.55 3.22 2.28
CA GLY A 110 -10.82 2.67 2.72
C GLY A 110 -11.19 3.41 3.99
N ARG A 111 -12.48 3.67 4.22
CA ARG A 111 -12.97 4.08 5.54
C ARG A 111 -12.87 2.87 6.48
N HIS A 112 -11.65 2.48 6.80
CA HIS A 112 -11.43 1.49 7.82
C HIS A 112 -11.23 2.26 9.12
N GLU A 113 -12.25 2.19 9.95
CA GLU A 113 -12.13 2.54 11.36
C GLU A 113 -10.96 1.75 11.95
N MET A 114 -10.15 2.43 12.75
CA MET A 114 -9.08 1.74 13.46
C MET A 114 -9.72 0.82 14.48
N PRO A 115 -9.41 -0.48 14.49
CA PRO A 115 -9.91 -1.34 15.54
C PRO A 115 -9.31 -0.88 16.87
N HIS A 116 -10.18 -0.76 17.86
CA HIS A 116 -9.83 -0.91 19.26
C HIS A 116 -10.32 -2.28 19.70
N ALA A 117 -9.50 -3.00 20.45
CA ALA A 117 -9.89 -4.28 21.01
C ALA A 117 -10.19 -4.09 22.50
N ARG A 118 -11.33 -4.62 22.93
CA ARG A 118 -11.64 -4.82 24.34
C ARG A 118 -11.35 -6.28 24.67
N SER A 119 -10.56 -6.52 25.71
CA SER A 119 -10.16 -7.86 26.10
C SER A 119 -9.98 -7.96 27.61
N VAL A 120 -10.26 -9.13 28.17
CA VAL A 120 -9.98 -9.44 29.57
C VAL A 120 -8.49 -9.80 29.68
N VAL A 121 -7.68 -8.86 30.14
CA VAL A 121 -6.21 -8.97 30.10
C VAL A 121 -5.68 -9.63 31.36
N VAL A 122 -4.81 -10.62 31.15
CA VAL A 122 -3.94 -11.19 32.19
C VAL A 122 -2.64 -10.39 32.20
N GLU A 123 -2.46 -9.50 33.18
CA GLU A 123 -1.33 -8.56 33.24
C GLU A 123 0.04 -9.26 33.23
N GLU A 124 0.14 -10.47 33.79
CA GLU A 124 1.35 -11.29 33.80
C GLU A 124 1.81 -11.68 32.39
N LYS A 125 0.89 -11.69 31.41
CA LYS A 125 1.22 -11.95 30.00
C LYS A 125 1.78 -10.72 29.28
N ILE A 126 1.57 -9.50 29.80
CA ILE A 126 2.02 -8.27 29.13
C ILE A 126 3.55 -8.24 28.92
N PRO A 127 4.40 -8.55 29.92
CA PRO A 127 5.85 -8.63 29.71
C PRO A 127 6.25 -9.73 28.70
N LEU A 128 5.46 -10.81 28.56
CA LEU A 128 5.74 -11.92 27.64
C LEU A 128 5.56 -11.55 26.17
N LEU A 129 4.96 -10.38 25.88
CA LEU A 129 4.91 -9.82 24.54
C LEU A 129 6.30 -9.38 24.05
N HIS A 130 7.26 -9.10 24.92
CA HIS A 130 8.57 -8.65 24.46
C HIS A 130 9.25 -9.69 23.55
N ASN A 131 9.62 -9.28 22.33
CA ASN A 131 10.18 -10.11 21.26
C ASN A 131 9.24 -11.20 20.70
N LYS A 132 7.94 -11.18 21.02
CA LYS A 132 6.96 -12.05 20.35
C LYS A 132 6.82 -11.68 18.87
N VAL A 133 6.64 -12.72 18.06
CA VAL A 133 6.38 -12.64 16.62
C VAL A 133 5.08 -13.37 16.34
N PHE A 134 4.14 -12.68 15.69
CA PHE A 134 2.88 -13.21 15.21
C PHE A 134 2.90 -13.21 13.69
N LYS A 135 2.40 -14.29 13.06
CA LYS A 135 2.33 -14.43 11.59
C LYS A 135 0.97 -14.96 11.17
N GLU A 136 0.35 -14.33 10.18
CA GLU A 136 -0.88 -14.79 9.54
C GLU A 136 -0.85 -14.43 8.05
N GLY A 137 -0.71 -15.45 7.19
CA GLY A 137 -0.55 -15.24 5.75
C GLY A 137 0.65 -14.33 5.43
N LYS A 138 0.37 -13.20 4.79
CA LYS A 138 1.37 -12.17 4.44
C LYS A 138 1.63 -11.12 5.54
N LYS A 139 0.89 -11.18 6.65
CA LYS A 139 1.00 -10.22 7.76
C LYS A 139 1.97 -10.75 8.79
N VAL A 140 2.91 -9.91 9.22
CA VAL A 140 3.83 -10.20 10.32
C VAL A 140 3.74 -9.06 11.33
N VAL A 141 3.63 -9.39 12.62
CA VAL A 141 3.62 -8.43 13.72
C VAL A 141 4.69 -8.85 14.73
N VAL A 142 5.59 -7.94 15.07
CA VAL A 142 6.69 -8.16 16.01
C VAL A 142 6.62 -7.11 17.10
N VAL A 143 6.56 -7.56 18.35
CA VAL A 143 6.63 -6.65 19.49
C VAL A 143 8.09 -6.49 19.90
N LYS A 144 8.61 -5.26 19.83
CA LYS A 144 10.00 -4.93 20.14
C LYS A 144 10.21 -4.38 21.54
N GLY A 145 9.16 -3.93 22.20
CA GLY A 145 9.26 -3.31 23.51
C GLY A 145 7.90 -3.19 24.17
N VAL A 146 7.90 -3.28 25.50
CA VAL A 146 6.73 -3.12 26.36
C VAL A 146 7.18 -2.22 27.50
N TYR A 147 6.48 -1.10 27.71
CA TYR A 147 6.85 -0.07 28.67
C TYR A 147 5.65 0.21 29.57
N LYS A 148 5.80 0.03 30.89
CA LYS A 148 4.75 0.37 31.86
C LYS A 148 4.80 1.87 32.18
N SER A 149 3.65 2.53 32.19
CA SER A 149 3.51 3.89 32.67
C SER A 149 3.78 3.98 34.17
N THR A 150 4.41 5.07 34.60
CA THR A 150 4.66 5.34 36.02
C THR A 150 3.50 6.08 36.70
N ALA A 151 2.56 6.63 35.92
CA ALA A 151 1.48 7.49 36.41
C ALA A 151 0.12 6.78 36.49
N ASN A 152 -0.09 5.73 35.69
CA ASN A 152 -1.34 4.99 35.60
C ASN A 152 -1.07 3.53 35.19
N ASP A 153 -2.09 2.68 35.30
CA ASP A 153 -2.03 1.29 34.87
C ASP A 153 -2.15 1.18 33.34
N ALA A 154 -1.22 1.80 32.61
CA ALA A 154 -1.17 1.75 31.16
C ALA A 154 0.19 1.21 30.68
N TYR A 155 0.17 0.57 29.53
CA TYR A 155 1.35 0.04 28.86
C TYR A 155 1.45 0.61 27.46
N LEU A 156 2.66 1.04 27.09
CA LEU A 156 3.02 1.39 25.73
C LEU A 156 3.77 0.21 25.10
N ILE A 157 3.34 -0.23 23.94
CA ILE A 157 3.85 -1.43 23.27
C ILE A 157 4.42 -1.02 21.92
N LYS A 158 5.73 -1.20 21.72
CA LYS A 158 6.41 -0.90 20.46
C LYS A 158 6.23 -2.07 19.50
N VAL A 159 5.58 -1.81 18.37
CA VAL A 159 5.23 -2.81 17.37
C VAL A 159 5.90 -2.48 16.03
N ILE A 160 6.41 -3.51 15.38
CA ILE A 160 6.78 -3.50 13.96
C ILE A 160 5.79 -4.41 13.26
N SER A 161 5.12 -3.93 12.22
CA SER A 161 4.33 -4.79 11.36
C SER A 161 4.75 -4.71 9.90
N THR A 162 4.56 -5.82 9.19
CA THR A 162 4.89 -5.96 7.79
C THR A 162 3.70 -6.54 7.05
N ASP A 163 3.29 -5.87 5.97
CA ASP A 163 2.38 -6.37 4.95
C ASP A 163 3.21 -6.64 3.68
N ASP A 164 3.59 -7.90 3.46
CA ASP A 164 4.50 -8.30 2.36
C ASP A 164 5.89 -7.60 2.44
N GLU A 165 6.16 -6.60 1.60
CA GLU A 165 7.40 -5.80 1.64
C GLU A 165 7.24 -4.48 2.41
N PHE A 166 6.02 -4.10 2.79
CA PHE A 166 5.74 -2.82 3.43
C PHE A 166 5.82 -2.92 4.95
N GLN A 167 6.91 -2.40 5.52
CA GLN A 167 7.16 -2.41 6.96
C GLN A 167 6.87 -1.06 7.62
N GLN A 168 6.29 -1.09 8.82
CA GLN A 168 5.95 0.08 9.62
C GLN A 168 6.31 -0.11 11.09
N HIS A 169 6.62 0.99 11.78
CA HIS A 169 6.95 1.04 13.20
C HIS A 169 5.99 2.00 13.90
N TYR A 170 5.35 1.57 14.98
CA TYR A 170 4.37 2.36 15.73
C TYR A 170 4.22 1.83 17.16
N TYR A 171 3.43 2.54 17.96
CA TYR A 171 3.08 2.12 19.30
C TYR A 171 1.59 1.80 19.42
N LEU A 172 1.28 0.76 20.18
CA LEU A 172 -0.05 0.53 20.74
C LEU A 172 -0.05 0.93 22.21
N VAL A 173 -1.21 1.31 22.72
CA VAL A 173 -1.46 1.55 24.13
C VAL A 173 -2.47 0.54 24.64
N ALA A 174 -2.20 -0.03 25.81
CA ALA A 174 -3.11 -0.91 26.55
C ALA A 174 -3.37 -0.29 27.93
N TYR A 175 -4.64 -0.12 28.30
CA TYR A 175 -5.04 0.43 29.61
C TYR A 175 -6.39 -0.15 30.05
N PRO A 176 -6.67 -0.28 31.35
CA PRO A 176 -7.94 -0.78 31.84
C PRO A 176 -9.05 0.24 31.59
N GLU A 177 -10.27 -0.22 31.28
CA GLU A 177 -11.42 0.66 31.04
C GLU A 177 -11.79 1.44 32.31
N GLU A 178 -11.66 0.80 33.46
CA GLU A 178 -11.76 1.41 34.79
C GLU A 178 -10.56 1.00 35.66
N PRO A 179 -10.07 1.86 36.57
CA PRO A 179 -8.97 1.51 37.47
C PRO A 179 -9.22 0.20 38.24
N GLY A 180 -8.30 -0.76 38.14
CA GLY A 180 -8.41 -2.09 38.77
C GLY A 180 -9.27 -3.10 38.01
N SER A 181 -9.86 -2.73 36.86
CA SER A 181 -10.60 -3.66 36.00
C SER A 181 -9.66 -4.60 35.25
N ARG A 182 -10.14 -5.82 35.02
CA ARG A 182 -9.51 -6.77 34.10
C ARG A 182 -9.93 -6.54 32.65
N GLU A 183 -10.92 -5.70 32.40
CA GLU A 183 -11.32 -5.30 31.06
C GLU A 183 -10.44 -4.15 30.59
N TRP A 184 -9.65 -4.42 29.56
CA TRP A 184 -8.67 -3.48 29.02
C TRP A 184 -8.99 -3.14 27.58
N ILE A 185 -8.62 -1.91 27.23
CA ILE A 185 -8.69 -1.39 25.87
C ILE A 185 -7.27 -1.40 25.30
N ILE A 186 -7.11 -2.05 24.15
CA ILE A 186 -5.88 -2.03 23.35
C ILE A 186 -6.20 -1.28 22.06
N LYS A 187 -5.41 -0.25 21.77
CA LYS A 187 -5.59 0.58 20.57
C LYS A 187 -4.29 1.20 20.11
N LEU A 188 -4.30 1.76 18.90
CA LEU A 188 -3.18 2.55 18.39
C LEU A 188 -2.94 3.79 19.28
N ASP A 189 -1.68 4.02 19.63
CA ASP A 189 -1.29 5.22 20.36
C ASP A 189 -1.50 6.48 19.50
N SER A 190 -1.99 7.56 20.10
CA SER A 190 -2.34 8.79 19.35
C SER A 190 -1.12 9.55 18.80
N ALA A 191 0.07 9.35 19.37
CA ALA A 191 1.30 9.93 18.82
C ALA A 191 1.84 9.11 17.63
N SER A 192 1.31 7.90 17.42
CA SER A 192 1.63 7.07 16.27
C SER A 192 0.65 7.35 15.12
N ASN A 193 1.18 7.55 13.91
CA ASN A 193 0.36 7.72 12.70
C ASN A 193 0.80 6.75 11.57
N PRO A 194 0.83 5.42 11.80
CA PRO A 194 1.08 4.45 10.75
C PRO A 194 -0.07 4.45 9.72
N TYR A 195 0.24 4.04 8.50
CA TYR A 195 -0.78 3.69 7.53
C TYR A 195 -1.58 2.50 8.06
N ARG A 196 -2.92 2.58 7.95
CA ARG A 196 -3.87 1.61 8.50
C ARG A 196 -3.97 0.35 7.64
N THR A 197 -2.86 -0.35 7.49
CA THR A 197 -2.74 -1.57 6.69
C THR A 197 -3.36 -2.76 7.42
N PRO A 198 -3.64 -3.88 6.72
CA PRO A 198 -4.14 -5.10 7.34
C PRO A 198 -3.30 -5.58 8.54
N ALA A 199 -1.96 -5.56 8.47
CA ALA A 199 -1.11 -5.97 9.60
C ALA A 199 -1.17 -4.99 10.78
N VAL A 200 -1.37 -3.68 10.53
CA VAL A 200 -1.56 -2.68 11.61
C VAL A 200 -2.90 -2.89 12.33
N LYS A 201 -3.97 -3.20 11.60
CA LYS A 201 -5.27 -3.51 12.21
C LYS A 201 -5.21 -4.82 12.99
N TRP A 202 -4.58 -5.83 12.39
CA TRP A 202 -4.43 -7.16 12.98
C TRP A 202 -3.52 -7.16 14.22
N SER A 203 -2.55 -6.25 14.31
CA SER A 203 -1.70 -6.16 15.51
C SER A 203 -2.49 -5.82 16.78
N VAL A 204 -3.59 -5.07 16.66
CA VAL A 204 -4.47 -4.75 17.79
C VAL A 204 -5.23 -6.00 18.25
N SER A 205 -5.84 -6.75 17.32
CA SER A 205 -6.59 -7.96 17.67
C SER A 205 -5.67 -9.07 18.18
N VAL A 206 -4.56 -9.35 17.50
CA VAL A 206 -3.68 -10.47 17.89
C VAL A 206 -3.01 -10.27 19.26
N LEU A 207 -2.73 -9.01 19.64
CA LEU A 207 -2.24 -8.70 20.98
C LEU A 207 -3.35 -8.83 22.01
N ALA A 208 -4.58 -8.43 21.69
CA ALA A 208 -5.72 -8.61 22.56
C ALA A 208 -6.02 -10.09 22.82
N ASP A 209 -5.96 -10.92 21.76
CA ASP A 209 -6.16 -12.37 21.81
C ASP A 209 -5.08 -13.05 22.66
N PHE A 210 -3.81 -12.66 22.46
CA PHE A 210 -2.70 -13.18 23.25
C PHE A 210 -2.83 -12.86 24.75
N LEU A 211 -3.31 -11.65 25.07
CA LEU A 211 -3.50 -11.17 26.43
C LEU A 211 -4.78 -11.71 27.08
N SER A 212 -5.78 -12.09 26.29
CA SER A 212 -6.93 -12.85 26.80
C SER A 212 -6.54 -14.25 27.26
N SER A 213 -7.32 -14.77 28.19
CA SER A 213 -7.14 -16.11 28.75
C SER A 213 -7.75 -17.16 27.83
N GLU A 214 -6.92 -17.75 26.96
CA GLU A 214 -7.11 -19.13 26.50
C GLU A 214 -5.80 -19.91 26.69
N GLU A 215 -5.79 -20.78 27.71
CA GLU A 215 -5.02 -22.01 27.64
C GLU A 215 -5.76 -22.96 26.69
N GLU A 216 -5.47 -22.90 25.40
CA GLU A 216 -5.60 -24.06 24.51
C GLU A 216 -4.33 -24.20 23.67
N GLN A 217 -3.22 -24.50 24.36
CA GLN A 217 -2.29 -25.49 23.82
C GLN A 217 -2.93 -26.86 24.08
N GLY A 218 -3.64 -27.38 23.08
CA GLY A 218 -4.44 -28.60 23.22
C GLY A 218 -4.36 -29.52 22.01
N LYS A 219 -3.30 -30.35 21.99
CA LYS A 219 -2.98 -31.52 21.14
C LYS A 219 -2.28 -31.31 19.79
#